data_AF-A0AAD0MQX4-F1
#
_entry.id   AF-A0AAD0MQX4-F1
#
_cell.length_a   1.000
_cell.length_b   1.000
_cell.length_c   1.000
_cell.angle_alpha   90.00
_cell.angle_beta   90.00
_cell.angle_gamma   90.00
#
_symmetry.space_group_name_H-M   'P 1'
#
loop_
_entity.id
_entity.type
_entity.pdbx_description
1 polymer ?
#
loop_
_entity_poly.entity_id
_entity_poly.type
_entity_poly.pdbx_seq_one_letter_code
_entity_poly.pdbx_strand_id
1 'polypeptide(L)'
;MVEENYEKKKTNPLQNFIKQKLIKYRRIPFVKLMKFSFKSLLKEKLFYILNLATIIISILMGIILAFVKSGSSQVVIFNFYILFFVCCLMFVFILRMIQFFFSKNFEDKTTYIVLTNQVSRTKFFIAQYLLIILICAVNILMSFIVINIFYAVFTLFHYDVFILRMTSMYVIYCLLATFFLINFISFLIFIFTLQTTTIICTLLLALSFIANIPMSFVKANEKSYYVQFTSGDIFQLNDIYDAYSLYDHVNDGNIKYPHLSKYVYNYFLSKEMVTDQFRNTTNINYRMQMWKDLGLINPNPVVITETNLDLFSKPLRDTSVPNTWAIYDKFNIQITLKDTFITSDQLDELINKTVDKNTKNILVEFRNFTNEINKYFNNDLQFEKYDLFYDFLFLDSGIEKSYLEKLNPSEEEIEENKVTYALKKQDVVSFYEYSVAGIRNDGFRFTNANDLVRNQLNFNLMYSARIIEEYFIKYSSNYIIMSSNAVSKTSGDWNSYTKGRSMMRGLSYFNLYSGLWMVYTKNLGFYNNDIWFSPNSFSKIYLEDQKNLFLGYPEYDIKLTSTNMIEKNTTSNYIKPWYYLVILFGISTFSFSIALYKFRKFDF
;
A
#
# COMPACT_ATOMS: atom_id res chain seq x y z
N MET A 1 -23.23 -31.71 98.76
CA MET A 1 -22.86 -33.06 98.30
C MET A 1 -23.18 -33.10 96.81
N VAL A 2 -22.16 -32.89 95.96
CA VAL A 2 -21.50 -33.94 95.16
C VAL A 2 -22.54 -34.55 94.20
N GLU A 3 -22.53 -34.29 92.89
CA GLU A 3 -21.44 -34.63 91.97
C GLU A 3 -21.54 -33.82 90.66
N GLU A 4 -20.38 -33.30 90.23
CA GLU A 4 -20.11 -32.66 88.96
C GLU A 4 -20.10 -33.65 87.79
N ASN A 5 -20.37 -33.11 86.59
CA ASN A 5 -19.79 -33.50 85.30
C ASN A 5 -19.86 -34.97 84.88
N TYR A 6 -20.58 -35.24 83.78
CA TYR A 6 -20.11 -35.97 82.59
C TYR A 6 -21.32 -36.48 81.81
N GLU A 7 -21.74 -35.76 80.76
CA GLU A 7 -22.01 -36.39 79.45
C GLU A 7 -22.11 -35.31 78.36
N LYS A 8 -20.94 -34.87 77.93
CA LYS A 8 -20.72 -34.20 76.64
C LYS A 8 -21.09 -35.16 75.51
N LYS A 9 -21.92 -34.69 74.58
CA LYS A 9 -21.89 -34.96 73.12
C LYS A 9 -21.52 -36.39 72.70
N LYS A 10 -22.52 -37.26 72.55
CA LYS A 10 -22.49 -38.33 71.53
C LYS A 10 -23.14 -37.84 70.24
N THR A 11 -22.49 -36.89 69.56
CA THR A 11 -22.71 -36.74 68.12
C THR A 11 -22.11 -37.95 67.43
N ASN A 12 -22.97 -38.80 66.87
CA ASN A 12 -22.61 -40.07 66.25
C ASN A 12 -21.46 -39.87 65.24
N PRO A 13 -20.27 -40.49 65.42
CA PRO A 13 -19.16 -40.33 64.50
C PRO A 13 -19.52 -40.80 63.09
N LEU A 14 -20.50 -41.72 62.95
CA LEU A 14 -21.04 -42.12 61.66
C LEU A 14 -21.79 -40.97 60.96
N GLN A 15 -22.56 -40.16 61.70
CA GLN A 15 -23.23 -38.97 61.15
C GLN A 15 -22.22 -37.90 60.74
N ASN A 16 -21.18 -37.63 61.54
CA ASN A 16 -20.12 -36.69 61.14
C ASN A 16 -19.26 -37.23 60.00
N PHE A 17 -19.02 -38.54 59.93
CA PHE A 17 -18.28 -39.19 58.84
C PHE A 17 -19.11 -39.26 57.55
N ILE A 18 -20.44 -39.47 57.64
CA ILE A 18 -21.39 -39.39 56.52
C ILE A 18 -21.55 -37.93 56.07
N LYS A 19 -21.67 -36.97 57.00
CA LYS A 19 -21.68 -35.53 56.67
C LYS A 19 -20.36 -35.13 56.03
N GLN A 20 -19.21 -35.59 56.53
CA GLN A 20 -17.88 -35.35 55.94
C GLN A 20 -17.67 -36.09 54.59
N LYS A 21 -18.19 -37.31 54.40
CA LYS A 21 -18.17 -38.05 53.12
C LYS A 21 -19.11 -37.44 52.07
N LEU A 22 -20.30 -36.97 52.48
CA LEU A 22 -21.24 -36.23 51.61
C LEU A 22 -20.70 -34.82 51.30
N ILE A 23 -20.03 -34.17 52.25
CA ILE A 23 -19.28 -32.92 52.04
C ILE A 23 -18.05 -33.14 51.13
N LYS A 24 -17.55 -34.38 50.98
CA LYS A 24 -16.44 -34.71 50.07
C LYS A 24 -16.80 -34.59 48.58
N TYR A 25 -18.09 -34.43 48.24
CA TYR A 25 -18.56 -34.02 46.91
C TYR A 25 -18.74 -32.50 46.76
N ARG A 26 -18.22 -31.66 47.67
CA ARG A 26 -18.29 -30.20 47.53
C ARG A 26 -17.34 -29.69 46.44
N ARG A 27 -17.97 -29.23 45.34
CA ARG A 27 -17.44 -28.37 44.27
C ARG A 27 -16.53 -29.07 43.26
N ILE A 28 -17.10 -29.41 42.11
CA ILE A 28 -16.33 -29.80 40.91
C ILE A 28 -15.34 -28.65 40.56
N PRO A 29 -14.03 -28.94 40.44
CA PRO A 29 -13.02 -27.97 39.99
C PRO A 29 -13.33 -27.42 38.60
N PHE A 30 -12.99 -26.15 38.36
CA PHE A 30 -13.25 -25.48 37.08
C PHE A 30 -12.64 -26.23 35.87
N VAL A 31 -11.40 -26.71 36.03
CA VAL A 31 -10.68 -27.47 34.98
C VAL A 31 -11.37 -28.82 34.64
N LYS A 32 -11.93 -29.52 35.64
CA LYS A 32 -12.65 -30.77 35.39
C LYS A 32 -13.93 -30.53 34.60
N LEU A 33 -14.58 -29.39 34.84
CA LEU A 33 -15.78 -28.98 34.13
C LEU A 33 -15.49 -28.58 32.69
N MET A 34 -14.42 -27.80 32.47
CA MET A 34 -13.89 -27.52 31.13
C MET A 34 -13.57 -28.80 30.35
N LYS A 35 -12.88 -29.77 30.98
CA LYS A 35 -12.54 -31.06 30.39
C LYS A 35 -13.78 -31.88 30.04
N PHE A 36 -14.81 -31.86 30.89
CA PHE A 36 -16.09 -32.50 30.62
C PHE A 36 -16.78 -31.89 29.40
N SER A 37 -16.93 -30.56 29.37
CA SER A 37 -17.52 -29.83 28.25
C SER A 37 -16.77 -30.06 26.93
N PHE A 38 -15.45 -30.09 26.97
CA PHE A 38 -14.62 -30.40 25.81
C PHE A 38 -14.82 -31.84 25.31
N LYS A 39 -14.86 -32.83 26.21
CA LYS A 39 -15.15 -34.23 25.83
C LYS A 39 -16.54 -34.41 25.23
N SER A 40 -17.53 -33.68 25.73
CA SER A 40 -18.89 -33.70 25.16
C SER A 40 -18.89 -33.24 23.72
N LEU A 41 -18.09 -32.21 23.44
CA LEU A 41 -17.98 -31.58 22.13
C LEU A 41 -17.23 -32.43 21.11
N LEU A 42 -16.24 -33.23 21.54
CA LEU A 42 -15.57 -34.22 20.68
C LEU A 42 -16.50 -35.33 20.16
N LYS A 43 -17.73 -35.44 20.66
CA LYS A 43 -18.73 -36.40 20.13
C LYS A 43 -19.50 -35.83 18.93
N GLU A 44 -19.46 -34.52 18.70
CA GLU A 44 -20.19 -33.87 17.62
C GLU A 44 -19.41 -33.95 16.31
N LYS A 45 -19.97 -34.64 15.30
CA LYS A 45 -19.35 -34.76 13.96
C LYS A 45 -19.11 -33.40 13.31
N LEU A 46 -20.05 -32.46 13.49
CA LEU A 46 -19.98 -31.12 12.92
C LEU A 46 -18.76 -30.34 13.41
N PHE A 47 -18.31 -30.58 14.65
CA PHE A 47 -17.10 -29.95 15.18
C PHE A 47 -15.89 -30.29 14.32
N TYR A 48 -15.65 -31.58 14.03
CA TYR A 48 -14.52 -32.00 13.19
C TYR A 48 -14.60 -31.44 11.77
N ILE A 49 -15.79 -31.43 11.16
CA ILE A 49 -15.99 -30.90 9.79
C ILE A 49 -15.58 -29.43 9.71
N LEU A 50 -16.00 -28.61 10.68
CA LEU A 50 -15.69 -27.17 10.65
C LEU A 50 -14.20 -26.90 10.93
N ASN A 51 -13.57 -27.62 11.87
CA ASN A 51 -12.13 -27.48 12.09
C ASN A 51 -11.33 -27.93 10.85
N LEU A 52 -11.72 -29.03 10.21
CA LEU A 52 -11.07 -29.51 8.98
C LEU A 52 -11.22 -28.48 7.85
N ALA A 53 -12.40 -27.88 7.69
CA ALA A 53 -12.62 -26.82 6.72
C ALA A 53 -11.69 -25.62 6.96
N THR A 54 -11.55 -25.15 8.21
CA THR A 54 -10.63 -24.04 8.53
C THR A 54 -9.17 -24.36 8.18
N ILE A 55 -8.74 -25.60 8.40
CA ILE A 55 -7.37 -26.03 8.06
C ILE A 55 -7.19 -26.08 6.54
N ILE A 56 -8.10 -26.74 5.81
CA ILE A 56 -8.02 -26.87 4.34
C ILE A 56 -7.95 -25.49 3.67
N ILE A 57 -8.81 -24.56 4.09
CA ILE A 57 -8.85 -23.22 3.50
C ILE A 57 -7.57 -22.44 3.84
N SER A 58 -7.02 -22.63 5.05
CA SER A 58 -5.73 -22.04 5.45
C SER A 58 -4.55 -22.60 4.64
N ILE A 59 -4.55 -23.91 4.32
CA ILE A 59 -3.56 -24.54 3.44
C ILE A 59 -3.63 -23.91 2.04
N LEU A 60 -4.83 -23.88 1.44
CA LEU A 60 -5.04 -23.30 0.11
C LEU A 60 -4.53 -21.85 0.07
N MET A 61 -4.78 -21.09 1.12
CA MET A 61 -4.35 -19.70 1.20
C MET A 61 -2.82 -19.56 1.26
N GLY A 62 -2.14 -20.37 2.07
CA GLY A 62 -0.67 -20.37 2.13
C GLY A 62 -0.03 -20.70 0.77
N ILE A 63 -0.63 -21.64 0.03
CA ILE A 63 -0.21 -21.99 -1.34
C ILE A 63 -0.43 -20.83 -2.30
N ILE A 64 -1.64 -20.24 -2.33
CA ILE A 64 -1.97 -19.13 -3.24
C ILE A 64 -1.01 -17.96 -3.04
N LEU A 65 -0.73 -17.56 -1.79
CA LEU A 65 0.20 -16.47 -1.51
C LEU A 65 1.60 -16.71 -2.05
N ALA A 66 2.09 -17.95 -2.04
CA ALA A 66 3.42 -18.29 -2.53
C ALA A 66 3.56 -18.15 -4.06
N PHE A 67 2.48 -18.34 -4.82
CA PHE A 67 2.49 -18.26 -6.29
C PHE A 67 2.21 -16.85 -6.85
N VAL A 68 1.75 -15.92 -6.01
CA VAL A 68 1.44 -14.55 -6.43
C VAL A 68 2.72 -13.71 -6.48
N LYS A 69 2.99 -13.10 -7.65
CA LYS A 69 4.24 -12.38 -7.93
C LYS A 69 4.34 -10.97 -7.34
N SER A 70 3.22 -10.31 -7.06
CA SER A 70 3.17 -8.93 -6.57
C SER A 70 2.61 -8.87 -5.15
N GLY A 71 3.24 -8.07 -4.29
CA GLY A 71 2.81 -7.86 -2.90
C GLY A 71 1.44 -7.19 -2.82
N SER A 72 1.12 -6.28 -3.74
CA SER A 72 -0.22 -5.68 -3.89
C SER A 72 -1.30 -6.74 -4.06
N SER A 73 -1.09 -7.68 -4.99
CA SER A 73 -2.02 -8.79 -5.20
C SER A 73 -2.11 -9.69 -3.96
N GLN A 74 -1.00 -9.95 -3.25
CA GLN A 74 -1.00 -10.72 -2.00
C GLN A 74 -1.87 -10.05 -0.93
N VAL A 75 -1.77 -8.72 -0.77
CA VAL A 75 -2.60 -7.94 0.17
C VAL A 75 -4.07 -8.09 -0.17
N VAL A 76 -4.46 -7.91 -1.43
CA VAL A 76 -5.87 -7.95 -1.86
C VAL A 76 -6.49 -9.33 -1.61
N ILE A 77 -5.78 -10.41 -1.97
CA ILE A 77 -6.23 -11.80 -1.78
C ILE A 77 -6.32 -12.11 -0.29
N PHE A 78 -5.33 -11.70 0.51
CA PHE A 78 -5.34 -11.96 1.94
C PHE A 78 -6.45 -11.20 2.67
N ASN A 79 -6.68 -9.95 2.30
CA ASN A 79 -7.80 -9.16 2.81
C ASN A 79 -9.15 -9.82 2.53
N PHE A 80 -9.32 -10.43 1.36
CA PHE A 80 -10.51 -11.23 1.06
C PHE A 80 -10.58 -12.50 1.90
N TYR A 81 -9.47 -13.20 2.09
CA TYR A 81 -9.37 -14.39 2.94
C TYR A 81 -9.82 -14.10 4.37
N ILE A 82 -9.38 -12.99 4.99
CA ILE A 82 -9.77 -12.66 6.37
C ILE A 82 -11.28 -12.42 6.48
N LEU A 83 -11.86 -11.68 5.53
CA LEU A 83 -13.31 -11.47 5.47
C LEU A 83 -14.04 -12.81 5.43
N PHE A 84 -13.63 -13.70 4.53
CA PHE A 84 -14.22 -15.02 4.42
C PHE A 84 -14.01 -15.87 5.69
N PHE A 85 -12.81 -15.82 6.28
CA PHE A 85 -12.47 -16.57 7.48
C PHE A 85 -13.31 -16.13 8.69
N VAL A 86 -13.42 -14.82 8.94
CA VAL A 86 -14.15 -14.28 10.08
C VAL A 86 -15.67 -14.34 9.85
N CYS A 87 -16.14 -13.82 8.71
CA CYS A 87 -17.57 -13.66 8.43
C CYS A 87 -18.27 -14.97 8.05
N CYS A 88 -17.56 -15.96 7.48
CA CYS A 88 -18.15 -17.24 7.11
C CYS A 88 -17.72 -18.36 8.06
N LEU A 89 -16.43 -18.67 8.12
CA LEU A 89 -15.95 -19.87 8.83
C LEU A 89 -16.11 -19.74 10.34
N MET A 90 -15.49 -18.71 10.94
CA MET A 90 -15.55 -18.48 12.38
C MET A 90 -16.96 -18.11 12.83
N PHE A 91 -17.71 -17.39 12.00
CA PHE A 91 -19.10 -17.06 12.29
C PHE A 91 -19.98 -18.31 12.46
N VAL A 92 -19.98 -19.20 11.46
CA VAL A 92 -20.75 -20.45 11.50
C VAL A 92 -20.26 -21.33 12.65
N PHE A 93 -18.94 -21.39 12.85
CA PHE A 93 -18.33 -22.12 13.96
C PHE A 93 -18.85 -21.62 15.31
N ILE A 94 -18.74 -20.32 15.59
CA ILE A 94 -19.19 -19.70 16.85
C ILE A 94 -20.69 -19.91 17.06
N LEU A 95 -21.51 -19.70 16.02
CA LEU A 95 -22.95 -19.90 16.10
C LEU A 95 -23.28 -21.35 16.52
N ARG A 96 -22.67 -22.34 15.87
CA ARG A 96 -22.88 -23.76 16.19
C ARG A 96 -22.38 -24.14 17.57
N MET A 97 -21.27 -23.56 18.01
CA MET A 97 -20.71 -23.78 19.35
C MET A 97 -21.63 -23.24 20.46
N ILE A 98 -22.21 -22.06 20.26
CA ILE A 98 -23.12 -21.45 21.23
C ILE A 98 -24.47 -22.20 21.25
N GLN A 99 -25.03 -22.57 20.09
CA GLN A 99 -26.21 -23.45 19.99
C GLN A 99 -25.96 -24.81 20.67
N PHE A 100 -24.79 -25.38 20.37
CA PHE A 100 -24.03 -26.36 21.14
C PHE A 100 -24.36 -26.41 22.64
N PHE A 101 -23.72 -25.48 23.33
CA PHE A 101 -23.64 -25.45 24.77
C PHE A 101 -24.88 -24.88 25.45
N PHE A 102 -25.60 -23.97 24.78
CA PHE A 102 -26.67 -23.19 25.39
C PHE A 102 -28.08 -23.51 24.91
N SER A 103 -28.27 -24.27 23.83
CA SER A 103 -29.58 -24.72 23.36
C SER A 103 -29.73 -26.25 23.44
N LYS A 104 -28.87 -27.01 22.74
CA LYS A 104 -29.03 -28.46 22.58
C LYS A 104 -28.75 -29.24 23.87
N ASN A 105 -27.66 -28.94 24.56
CA ASN A 105 -27.32 -29.58 25.84
C ASN A 105 -28.29 -29.21 26.98
N PHE A 106 -29.09 -28.16 26.81
CA PHE A 106 -30.17 -27.78 27.73
C PHE A 106 -31.43 -28.63 27.52
N GLU A 107 -31.73 -28.98 26.27
CA GLU A 107 -32.86 -29.85 25.92
C GLU A 107 -32.66 -31.29 26.41
N ASP A 108 -31.41 -31.76 26.49
CA ASP A 108 -31.02 -33.12 26.93
C ASP A 108 -31.06 -33.34 28.47
N LYS A 109 -31.90 -32.55 29.17
CA LYS A 109 -32.19 -32.40 30.62
C LYS A 109 -31.50 -33.31 31.64
N THR A 110 -31.41 -34.62 31.42
CA THR A 110 -30.99 -35.64 32.40
C THR A 110 -29.53 -35.51 32.88
N THR A 111 -28.57 -35.31 31.96
CA THR A 111 -27.14 -35.18 32.34
C THR A 111 -26.84 -33.78 32.89
N TYR A 112 -27.58 -32.80 32.38
CA TYR A 112 -27.41 -31.39 32.70
C TYR A 112 -27.92 -31.05 34.11
N ILE A 113 -29.11 -31.54 34.49
CA ILE A 113 -29.72 -31.35 35.81
C ILE A 113 -28.83 -31.91 36.94
N VAL A 114 -28.22 -33.08 36.72
CA VAL A 114 -27.32 -33.70 37.72
C VAL A 114 -26.05 -32.87 37.93
N LEU A 115 -25.52 -32.23 36.88
CA LEU A 115 -24.33 -31.37 36.92
C LEU A 115 -24.62 -29.97 37.47
N THR A 116 -25.76 -29.36 37.14
CA THR A 116 -26.13 -28.01 37.63
C THR A 116 -26.55 -28.01 39.09
N ASN A 117 -27.06 -29.11 39.63
CA ASN A 117 -27.31 -29.25 41.06
C ASN A 117 -26.01 -29.33 41.88
N GLN A 118 -24.89 -29.72 41.27
CA GLN A 118 -23.58 -29.84 41.92
C GLN A 118 -22.64 -28.64 41.68
N VAL A 119 -22.98 -27.76 40.73
CA VAL A 119 -22.14 -26.62 40.32
C VAL A 119 -22.98 -25.36 40.16
N SER A 120 -22.50 -24.22 40.70
CA SER A 120 -23.16 -22.93 40.52
C SER A 120 -23.32 -22.57 39.03
N ARG A 121 -24.51 -22.14 38.61
CA ARG A 121 -24.85 -21.74 37.24
C ARG A 121 -23.85 -20.76 36.61
N THR A 122 -23.43 -19.74 37.36
CA THR A 122 -22.39 -18.77 36.93
C THR A 122 -21.08 -19.45 36.54
N LYS A 123 -20.59 -20.38 37.36
CA LYS A 123 -19.33 -21.09 37.12
C LYS A 123 -19.42 -21.99 35.89
N PHE A 124 -20.58 -22.61 35.69
CA PHE A 124 -20.84 -23.46 34.53
C PHE A 124 -20.89 -22.63 33.23
N PHE A 125 -21.62 -21.50 33.22
CA PHE A 125 -21.65 -20.57 32.09
C PHE A 125 -20.26 -20.07 31.71
N ILE A 126 -19.51 -19.55 32.70
CA ILE A 126 -18.16 -19.01 32.48
C ILE A 126 -17.22 -20.09 31.93
N ALA A 127 -17.35 -21.34 32.36
CA ALA A 127 -16.55 -22.42 31.80
C ALA A 127 -16.88 -22.70 30.33
N GLN A 128 -18.15 -22.85 29.97
CA GLN A 128 -18.53 -23.05 28.57
C GLN A 128 -18.10 -21.86 27.71
N TYR A 129 -18.30 -20.64 28.21
CA TYR A 129 -17.88 -19.41 27.56
C TYR A 129 -16.36 -19.36 27.30
N LEU A 130 -15.53 -19.59 28.33
CA LEU A 130 -14.07 -19.61 28.17
C LEU A 130 -13.61 -20.77 27.28
N LEU A 131 -14.31 -21.90 27.26
CA LEU A 131 -14.00 -23.00 26.34
C LEU A 131 -14.26 -22.61 24.88
N ILE A 132 -15.36 -21.92 24.59
CA ILE A 132 -15.66 -21.42 23.24
C ILE A 132 -14.56 -20.46 22.78
N ILE A 133 -14.16 -19.50 23.62
CA ILE A 133 -13.07 -18.56 23.33
C ILE A 133 -11.76 -19.32 23.06
N LEU A 134 -11.40 -20.27 23.93
CA LEU A 134 -10.17 -21.04 23.80
C LEU A 134 -10.12 -21.83 22.48
N ILE A 135 -11.20 -22.51 22.13
CA ILE A 135 -11.28 -23.28 20.89
C ILE A 135 -11.17 -22.35 19.67
N CYS A 136 -11.84 -21.20 19.70
CA CYS A 136 -11.74 -20.21 18.61
C CYS A 136 -10.30 -19.68 18.48
N ALA A 137 -9.65 -19.38 19.60
CA ALA A 137 -8.26 -18.93 19.61
C ALA A 137 -7.31 -19.99 19.05
N VAL A 138 -7.49 -21.27 19.41
CA VAL A 138 -6.70 -22.38 18.85
C VAL A 138 -6.91 -22.48 17.34
N ASN A 139 -8.13 -22.34 16.82
CA ASN A 139 -8.37 -22.38 15.38
C ASN A 139 -7.71 -21.22 14.63
N ILE A 140 -7.76 -20.01 15.19
CA ILE A 140 -7.08 -18.83 14.61
C ILE A 140 -5.56 -19.05 14.60
N LEU A 141 -4.98 -19.52 15.72
CA LEU A 141 -3.54 -19.80 15.82
C LEU A 141 -3.10 -20.92 14.89
N MET A 142 -3.88 -22.00 14.79
CA MET A 142 -3.61 -23.10 13.86
C MET A 142 -3.67 -22.62 12.41
N SER A 143 -4.66 -21.80 12.05
CA SER A 143 -4.74 -21.18 10.74
C SER A 143 -3.49 -20.33 10.42
N PHE A 144 -3.05 -19.49 11.37
CA PHE A 144 -1.81 -18.72 11.25
C PHE A 144 -0.58 -19.60 11.01
N ILE A 145 -0.42 -20.66 11.81
CA ILE A 145 0.72 -21.59 11.70
C ILE A 145 0.70 -22.27 10.32
N VAL A 146 -0.47 -22.77 9.90
CA VAL A 146 -0.63 -23.48 8.63
C VAL A 146 -0.34 -22.57 7.44
N ILE A 147 -0.89 -21.35 7.40
CA ILE A 147 -0.63 -20.40 6.30
C ILE A 147 0.88 -20.14 6.15
N ASN A 148 1.55 -19.86 7.27
CA ASN A 148 2.97 -19.52 7.26
C ASN A 148 3.88 -20.70 6.90
N ILE A 149 3.58 -21.91 7.38
CA ILE A 149 4.33 -23.12 7.02
C ILE A 149 4.20 -23.39 5.53
N PHE A 150 2.98 -23.40 5.00
CA PHE A 150 2.77 -23.69 3.58
C PHE A 150 3.38 -22.60 2.70
N TYR A 151 3.25 -21.32 3.07
CA TYR A 151 3.94 -20.25 2.36
C TYR A 151 5.46 -20.44 2.36
N ALA A 152 6.07 -20.75 3.50
CA ALA A 152 7.52 -20.97 3.60
C ALA A 152 8.00 -22.17 2.77
N VAL A 153 7.25 -23.28 2.78
CA VAL A 153 7.57 -24.47 2.00
C VAL A 153 7.55 -24.18 0.50
N PHE A 154 6.52 -23.49 0.00
CA PHE A 154 6.38 -23.19 -1.42
C PHE A 154 7.29 -22.05 -1.91
N THR A 155 7.86 -21.25 -1.01
CA THR A 155 8.85 -20.20 -1.32
C THR A 155 10.30 -20.64 -1.07
N LEU A 156 10.54 -21.93 -0.82
CA LEU A 156 11.89 -22.46 -0.51
C LEU A 156 12.56 -21.73 0.67
N PHE A 157 11.77 -21.30 1.66
CA PHE A 157 12.21 -20.54 2.84
C PHE A 157 12.79 -19.14 2.53
N HIS A 158 12.55 -18.59 1.34
CA HIS A 158 12.73 -17.15 1.07
C HIS A 158 11.52 -16.36 1.57
N TYR A 159 11.47 -16.18 2.90
CA TYR A 159 10.31 -15.65 3.59
C TYR A 159 10.26 -14.11 3.55
N ASP A 160 9.19 -13.52 2.99
CA ASP A 160 8.94 -12.08 3.05
C ASP A 160 8.39 -11.67 4.43
N VAL A 161 9.12 -10.81 5.15
CA VAL A 161 8.74 -10.27 6.47
C VAL A 161 7.35 -9.62 6.46
N PHE A 162 6.93 -9.07 5.33
CA PHE A 162 5.60 -8.48 5.18
C PHE A 162 4.48 -9.52 5.36
N ILE A 163 4.66 -10.76 4.89
CA ILE A 163 3.68 -11.84 5.08
C ILE A 163 3.55 -12.21 6.56
N LEU A 164 4.65 -12.19 7.32
CA LEU A 164 4.58 -12.43 8.76
C LEU A 164 3.83 -11.30 9.47
N ARG A 165 4.11 -10.05 9.10
CA ARG A 165 3.39 -8.88 9.64
C ARG A 165 1.89 -8.98 9.36
N MET A 166 1.53 -9.30 8.12
CA MET A 166 0.16 -9.47 7.65
C MET A 166 -0.58 -10.57 8.42
N THR A 167 0.01 -11.76 8.52
CA THR A 167 -0.58 -12.89 9.24
C THR A 167 -0.63 -12.67 10.75
N SER A 168 0.33 -11.94 11.33
CA SER A 168 0.32 -11.57 12.75
C SER A 168 -0.78 -10.59 13.09
N MET A 169 -0.97 -9.55 12.26
CA MET A 169 -2.10 -8.63 12.41
C MET A 169 -3.42 -9.41 12.32
N TYR A 170 -3.57 -10.28 11.32
CA TYR A 170 -4.72 -11.17 11.19
C TYR A 170 -5.09 -11.90 12.49
N VAL A 171 -4.13 -12.49 13.21
CA VAL A 171 -4.39 -13.18 14.49
C VAL A 171 -5.03 -12.26 15.52
N ILE A 172 -4.43 -11.08 15.74
CA ILE A 172 -4.90 -10.12 16.75
C ILE A 172 -6.33 -9.68 16.43
N TYR A 173 -6.60 -9.34 15.17
CA TYR A 173 -7.93 -8.87 14.77
C TYR A 173 -8.97 -9.97 14.76
N CYS A 174 -8.62 -11.20 14.36
CA CYS A 174 -9.56 -12.31 14.43
C CYS A 174 -9.92 -12.65 15.88
N LEU A 175 -8.97 -12.58 16.82
CA LEU A 175 -9.26 -12.77 18.24
C LEU A 175 -10.23 -11.70 18.76
N LEU A 176 -10.03 -10.43 18.42
CA LEU A 176 -10.94 -9.34 18.79
C LEU A 176 -12.33 -9.50 18.17
N ALA A 177 -12.38 -9.75 16.86
CA ALA A 177 -13.63 -9.91 16.10
C ALA A 177 -14.46 -11.09 16.64
N THR A 178 -13.83 -12.24 16.85
CA THR A 178 -14.50 -13.44 17.37
C THR A 178 -14.93 -13.27 18.82
N PHE A 179 -14.17 -12.55 19.64
CA PHE A 179 -14.58 -12.20 21.00
C PHE A 179 -15.88 -11.38 21.01
N PHE A 180 -15.96 -10.31 20.20
CA PHE A 180 -17.18 -9.51 20.08
C PHE A 180 -18.35 -10.36 19.57
N LEU A 181 -18.09 -11.23 18.59
CA LEU A 181 -19.11 -12.09 18.01
C LEU A 181 -19.65 -13.13 19.00
N ILE A 182 -18.78 -13.78 19.79
CA ILE A 182 -19.20 -14.73 20.83
C ILE A 182 -20.14 -14.06 21.82
N ASN A 183 -19.80 -12.86 22.28
CA ASN A 183 -20.63 -12.13 23.24
C ASN A 183 -21.98 -11.74 22.63
N PHE A 184 -22.00 -11.27 21.39
CA PHE A 184 -23.21 -10.87 20.70
C PHE A 184 -24.16 -12.04 20.39
N ILE A 185 -23.64 -13.14 19.84
CA ILE A 185 -24.46 -14.33 19.53
C ILE A 185 -24.95 -14.99 20.82
N SER A 186 -24.12 -15.05 21.87
CA SER A 186 -24.56 -15.55 23.18
C SER A 186 -25.75 -14.74 23.70
N PHE A 187 -25.67 -13.41 23.61
CA PHE A 187 -26.78 -12.54 23.95
C PHE A 187 -28.05 -12.84 23.16
N LEU A 188 -27.95 -12.98 21.83
CA LEU A 188 -29.12 -13.25 20.99
C LEU A 188 -29.82 -14.55 21.38
N ILE A 189 -29.07 -15.64 21.62
CA ILE A 189 -29.63 -16.95 21.99
C ILE A 189 -30.42 -16.91 23.31
N PHE A 190 -30.04 -16.05 24.27
CA PHE A 190 -30.76 -15.95 25.54
C PHE A 190 -31.93 -14.96 25.54
N ILE A 191 -32.04 -14.11 24.52
CA ILE A 191 -33.12 -13.12 24.39
C ILE A 191 -34.18 -13.58 23.40
N PHE A 192 -33.77 -14.22 22.31
CA PHE A 192 -34.63 -14.62 21.21
C PHE A 192 -34.70 -16.15 21.08
N THR A 193 -35.67 -16.62 20.30
CA THR A 193 -35.72 -18.04 19.93
C THR A 193 -34.56 -18.40 19.01
N LEU A 194 -34.27 -19.71 18.90
CA LEU A 194 -33.23 -20.22 18.00
C LEU A 194 -33.45 -19.80 16.54
N GLN A 195 -34.71 -19.83 16.08
CA GLN A 195 -35.07 -19.44 14.71
C GLN A 195 -34.85 -17.94 14.48
N THR A 196 -35.35 -17.09 15.38
CA THR A 196 -35.16 -15.64 15.30
C THR A 196 -33.67 -15.27 15.36
N THR A 197 -32.90 -15.90 16.25
CA THR A 197 -31.46 -15.68 16.34
C THR A 197 -30.75 -16.06 15.04
N THR A 198 -31.15 -17.17 14.41
CA THR A 198 -30.57 -17.60 13.14
C THR A 198 -30.85 -16.59 12.03
N ILE A 199 -32.09 -16.06 11.93
CA ILE A 199 -32.46 -15.03 10.95
C ILE A 199 -31.62 -13.75 11.15
N ILE A 200 -31.50 -13.26 12.40
CA ILE A 200 -30.69 -12.07 12.70
C ILE A 200 -29.22 -12.29 12.33
N CYS A 201 -28.67 -13.46 12.67
CA CYS A 201 -27.31 -13.84 12.33
C CYS A 201 -27.07 -13.88 10.80
N THR A 202 -28.02 -14.41 10.02
CA THR A 202 -27.92 -14.42 8.55
C THR A 202 -27.95 -13.01 7.96
N LEU A 203 -28.83 -12.14 8.44
CA LEU A 203 -28.88 -10.74 7.99
C LEU A 203 -27.57 -10.01 8.28
N LEU A 204 -27.02 -10.21 9.47
CA LEU A 204 -25.78 -9.60 9.92
C LEU A 204 -24.57 -10.08 9.10
N LEU A 205 -24.53 -11.37 8.73
CA LEU A 205 -23.54 -11.90 7.81
C LEU A 205 -23.65 -11.20 6.44
N ALA A 206 -24.86 -11.02 5.89
CA ALA A 206 -25.04 -10.31 4.63
C ALA A 206 -24.60 -8.84 4.71
N LEU A 207 -24.93 -8.14 5.80
CA LEU A 207 -24.52 -6.76 6.05
C LEU A 207 -23.00 -6.62 6.16
N SER A 208 -22.29 -7.63 6.69
CA SER A 208 -20.84 -7.60 6.82
C SER A 208 -20.11 -7.53 5.47
N PHE A 209 -20.67 -8.12 4.40
CA PHE A 209 -20.10 -8.04 3.05
C PHE A 209 -20.45 -6.73 2.33
N ILE A 210 -21.56 -6.10 2.67
CA ILE A 210 -22.04 -4.86 2.02
C ILE A 210 -21.55 -3.61 2.75
N ALA A 211 -20.95 -3.76 3.94
CA ALA A 211 -20.59 -2.67 4.84
C ALA A 211 -19.79 -1.54 4.16
N ASN A 212 -18.83 -1.84 3.29
CA ASN A 212 -18.00 -0.81 2.66
C ASN A 212 -18.55 -0.26 1.32
N ILE A 213 -19.55 -0.93 0.73
CA ILE A 213 -20.11 -0.57 -0.58
C ILE A 213 -20.62 0.88 -0.67
N PRO A 214 -21.34 1.43 0.34
CA PRO A 214 -21.77 2.82 0.30
C PRO A 214 -20.62 3.83 0.15
N MET A 215 -19.51 3.62 0.86
CA MET A 215 -18.34 4.48 0.76
C MET A 215 -17.68 4.37 -0.62
N SER A 216 -17.59 3.15 -1.15
CA SER A 216 -17.05 2.91 -2.50
C SER A 216 -17.86 3.63 -3.59
N PHE A 217 -19.19 3.70 -3.47
CA PHE A 217 -20.02 4.48 -4.40
C PHE A 217 -19.78 5.98 -4.31
N VAL A 218 -19.63 6.51 -3.09
CA VAL A 218 -19.29 7.93 -2.90
C VAL A 218 -17.94 8.26 -3.50
N LYS A 219 -16.91 7.42 -3.26
CA LYS A 219 -15.60 7.61 -3.90
C LYS A 219 -15.65 7.49 -5.42
N ALA A 220 -16.47 6.59 -5.96
CA ALA A 220 -16.64 6.46 -7.41
C ALA A 220 -17.24 7.74 -8.02
N ASN A 221 -18.22 8.35 -7.35
CA ASN A 221 -18.79 9.63 -7.77
C ASN A 221 -17.81 10.80 -7.61
N GLU A 222 -16.98 10.78 -6.57
CA GLU A 222 -15.98 11.82 -6.31
C GLU A 222 -14.88 11.89 -7.38
N LYS A 223 -14.63 10.80 -8.13
CA LYS A 223 -13.66 10.80 -9.23
C LYS A 223 -14.00 11.79 -10.34
N SER A 224 -15.27 12.15 -10.52
CA SER A 224 -15.69 13.13 -11.52
C SER A 224 -15.81 14.55 -10.97
N TYR A 225 -15.57 14.78 -9.68
CA TYR A 225 -15.71 16.09 -9.06
C TYR A 225 -14.51 16.99 -9.36
N TYR A 226 -14.78 18.27 -9.54
CA TYR A 226 -13.76 19.29 -9.73
C TYR A 226 -13.77 20.29 -8.57
N VAL A 227 -12.57 20.67 -8.13
CA VAL A 227 -12.35 21.72 -7.13
C VAL A 227 -11.68 22.89 -7.82
N GLN A 228 -12.28 24.07 -7.67
CA GLN A 228 -11.74 25.31 -8.21
C GLN A 228 -11.03 26.11 -7.11
N PHE A 229 -9.86 26.63 -7.43
CA PHE A 229 -9.08 27.50 -6.56
C PHE A 229 -9.32 28.98 -6.90
N THR A 230 -9.03 29.87 -5.95
CA THR A 230 -9.18 31.32 -6.13
C THR A 230 -8.24 31.90 -7.19
N SER A 231 -7.14 31.19 -7.51
CA SER A 231 -6.24 31.50 -8.62
C SER A 231 -6.87 31.29 -10.00
N GLY A 232 -8.00 30.57 -10.08
CA GLY A 232 -8.62 30.15 -11.33
C GLY A 232 -8.30 28.70 -11.71
N ASP A 233 -7.33 28.06 -11.05
CA ASP A 233 -6.96 26.68 -11.33
C ASP A 233 -8.08 25.70 -10.97
N ILE A 234 -8.27 24.69 -11.81
CA ILE A 234 -9.30 23.66 -11.65
C ILE A 234 -8.61 22.30 -11.63
N PHE A 235 -8.83 21.54 -10.56
CA PHE A 235 -8.29 20.19 -10.42
C PHE A 235 -9.40 19.18 -10.21
N GLN A 236 -9.22 17.97 -10.74
CA GLN A 236 -10.04 16.85 -10.34
C GLN A 236 -9.76 16.52 -8.87
N LEU A 237 -10.81 16.15 -8.14
CA LEU A 237 -10.70 15.79 -6.73
C LEU A 237 -9.71 14.62 -6.53
N ASN A 238 -9.65 13.68 -7.47
CA ASN A 238 -8.68 12.58 -7.43
C ASN A 238 -7.23 13.06 -7.53
N ASP A 239 -6.93 14.08 -8.34
CA ASP A 239 -5.57 14.65 -8.42
C ASP A 239 -5.15 15.31 -7.10
N ILE A 240 -6.10 15.90 -6.36
CA ILE A 240 -5.85 16.44 -5.01
C ILE A 240 -5.51 15.31 -4.04
N TYR A 241 -6.32 14.24 -4.04
CA TYR A 241 -6.07 13.06 -3.21
C TYR A 241 -4.71 12.42 -3.53
N ASP A 242 -4.37 12.27 -4.80
CA ASP A 242 -3.09 11.68 -5.20
C ASP A 242 -1.89 12.56 -4.81
N ALA A 243 -1.99 13.88 -4.98
CA ALA A 243 -0.91 14.81 -4.61
C ALA A 243 -0.62 14.80 -3.10
N TYR A 244 -1.66 14.91 -2.26
CA TYR A 244 -1.50 14.91 -0.80
C TYR A 244 -1.13 13.52 -0.25
N SER A 245 -1.68 12.45 -0.82
CA SER A 245 -1.31 11.10 -0.39
C SER A 245 0.13 10.78 -0.79
N LEU A 246 0.56 11.16 -2.01
CA LEU A 246 1.96 10.99 -2.42
C LEU A 246 2.91 11.78 -1.52
N TYR A 247 2.56 13.02 -1.15
CA TYR A 247 3.34 13.83 -0.23
C TYR A 247 3.65 13.08 1.08
N ASP A 248 2.64 12.46 1.69
CA ASP A 248 2.82 11.68 2.91
C ASP A 248 3.60 10.39 2.65
N HIS A 249 3.26 9.64 1.60
CA HIS A 249 3.94 8.39 1.25
C HIS A 249 5.45 8.60 1.05
N VAL A 250 5.84 9.68 0.35
CA VAL A 250 7.24 10.03 0.13
C VAL A 250 7.92 10.48 1.42
N ASN A 251 7.26 11.31 2.23
CA ASN A 251 7.87 11.84 3.45
C ASN A 251 8.05 10.79 4.55
N ASP A 252 7.11 9.85 4.67
CA ASP A 252 7.14 8.74 5.61
C ASP A 252 8.01 7.57 5.13
N GLY A 253 8.48 7.59 3.87
CA GLY A 253 9.25 6.49 3.27
C GLY A 253 8.39 5.26 2.94
N ASN A 254 7.08 5.45 2.75
CA ASN A 254 6.11 4.43 2.37
C ASN A 254 5.91 4.36 0.85
N ILE A 255 7.01 4.33 0.10
CA ILE A 255 7.05 4.24 -1.35
C ILE A 255 8.28 3.41 -1.75
N LYS A 256 8.27 2.79 -2.93
CA LYS A 256 9.47 2.17 -3.50
C LYS A 256 10.58 3.22 -3.65
N TYR A 257 11.84 2.83 -3.43
CA TYR A 257 12.99 3.75 -3.43
C TYR A 257 12.79 4.95 -2.47
N PRO A 258 12.61 4.71 -1.16
CA PRO A 258 12.19 5.74 -0.21
C PRO A 258 13.17 6.91 -0.09
N HIS A 259 14.48 6.68 -0.16
CA HIS A 259 15.47 7.73 -0.02
C HIS A 259 15.57 8.58 -1.29
N LEU A 260 15.63 7.94 -2.45
CA LEU A 260 15.69 8.59 -3.76
C LEU A 260 14.42 9.38 -4.06
N SER A 261 13.25 8.79 -3.83
CA SER A 261 11.96 9.45 -4.02
C SER A 261 11.85 10.71 -3.16
N LYS A 262 12.24 10.60 -1.88
CA LYS A 262 12.24 11.73 -0.95
C LYS A 262 13.22 12.81 -1.36
N TYR A 263 14.39 12.44 -1.86
CA TYR A 263 15.40 13.37 -2.34
C TYR A 263 14.89 14.22 -3.52
N VAL A 264 14.44 13.57 -4.59
CA VAL A 264 13.93 14.25 -5.79
C VAL A 264 12.70 15.09 -5.48
N TYR A 265 11.70 14.50 -4.81
CA TYR A 265 10.43 15.17 -4.53
C TYR A 265 10.62 16.39 -3.62
N ASN A 266 11.39 16.27 -2.54
CA ASN A 266 11.62 17.41 -1.65
C ASN A 266 12.46 18.50 -2.30
N TYR A 267 13.36 18.15 -3.22
CA TYR A 267 14.09 19.15 -3.99
C TYR A 267 13.14 20.01 -4.84
N PHE A 268 12.19 19.39 -5.55
CA PHE A 268 11.16 20.12 -6.33
C PHE A 268 10.29 21.02 -5.45
N LEU A 269 9.85 20.51 -4.29
CA LEU A 269 9.10 21.31 -3.33
C LEU A 269 9.90 22.50 -2.79
N SER A 270 11.19 22.30 -2.47
CA SER A 270 12.05 23.36 -1.92
C SER A 270 12.34 24.49 -2.90
N LYS A 271 12.26 24.20 -4.20
CA LYS A 271 12.45 25.17 -5.29
C LYS A 271 11.14 25.69 -5.87
N GLU A 272 10.00 25.25 -5.31
CA GLU A 272 8.64 25.67 -5.71
C GLU A 272 8.39 25.52 -7.23
N MET A 273 8.90 24.43 -7.83
CA MET A 273 8.80 24.21 -9.28
C MET A 273 7.38 23.77 -9.69
N VAL A 274 6.78 24.49 -10.64
CA VAL A 274 5.49 24.11 -11.26
C VAL A 274 5.67 23.58 -12.68
N THR A 275 4.77 22.70 -13.14
CA THR A 275 4.88 21.90 -14.38
C THR A 275 5.36 22.69 -15.59
N ASP A 276 4.77 23.86 -15.85
CA ASP A 276 5.07 24.67 -17.04
C ASP A 276 6.49 25.28 -17.02
N GLN A 277 7.13 25.30 -15.86
CA GLN A 277 8.44 25.91 -15.68
C GLN A 277 9.59 24.90 -15.70
N PHE A 278 9.33 23.58 -15.71
CA PHE A 278 10.39 22.57 -15.63
C PHE A 278 11.38 22.62 -16.80
N ARG A 279 10.92 23.06 -17.98
CA ARG A 279 11.73 23.20 -19.20
C ARG A 279 12.47 24.55 -19.30
N ASN A 280 12.23 25.48 -18.37
CA ASN A 280 12.95 26.75 -18.37
C ASN A 280 14.41 26.53 -17.94
N THR A 281 15.33 27.31 -18.52
CA THR A 281 16.77 27.19 -18.27
C THR A 281 17.12 27.20 -16.78
N THR A 282 16.47 28.05 -15.99
CA THR A 282 16.67 28.12 -14.53
C THR A 282 16.36 26.80 -13.83
N ASN A 283 15.21 26.18 -14.15
CA ASN A 283 14.80 24.92 -13.51
C ASN A 283 15.58 23.72 -14.06
N ILE A 284 15.98 23.74 -15.33
CA ILE A 284 16.94 22.79 -15.88
C ILE A 284 18.25 22.84 -15.07
N ASN A 285 18.78 24.03 -14.82
CA ASN A 285 20.02 24.20 -14.03
C ASN A 285 19.84 23.73 -12.58
N TYR A 286 18.71 24.02 -11.93
CA TYR A 286 18.44 23.50 -10.60
C TYR A 286 18.40 21.98 -10.55
N ARG A 287 17.77 21.33 -11.54
CA ARG A 287 17.71 19.87 -11.62
C ARG A 287 19.08 19.25 -11.92
N MET A 288 19.85 19.87 -12.81
CA MET A 288 21.23 19.47 -13.05
C MET A 288 22.08 19.58 -11.77
N GLN A 289 21.94 20.68 -11.03
CA GLN A 289 22.64 20.87 -9.75
C GLN A 289 22.28 19.78 -8.73
N MET A 290 21.01 19.39 -8.66
CA MET A 290 20.56 18.29 -7.78
C MET A 290 21.35 17.00 -8.06
N TRP A 291 21.49 16.59 -9.33
CA TRP A 291 22.27 15.40 -9.66
C TRP A 291 23.78 15.60 -9.48
N LYS A 292 24.27 16.82 -9.69
CA LYS A 292 25.67 17.20 -9.47
C LYS A 292 26.06 17.10 -8.00
N ASP A 293 25.17 17.48 -7.08
CA ASP A 293 25.38 17.39 -5.63
C ASP A 293 25.55 15.93 -5.16
N LEU A 294 24.99 14.97 -5.90
CA LEU A 294 25.18 13.53 -5.66
C LEU A 294 26.47 12.97 -6.29
N GLY A 295 27.19 13.76 -7.09
CA GLY A 295 28.38 13.30 -7.82
C GLY A 295 28.07 12.48 -9.08
N LEU A 296 26.84 12.54 -9.59
CA LEU A 296 26.41 11.79 -10.78
C LEU A 296 26.80 12.44 -12.11
N ILE A 297 27.40 13.63 -12.04
CA ILE A 297 27.75 14.46 -13.19
C ILE A 297 29.27 14.54 -13.32
N ASN A 298 29.77 14.33 -14.52
CA ASN A 298 31.18 14.45 -14.84
C ASN A 298 31.66 15.90 -14.61
N PRO A 299 32.76 16.11 -13.87
CA PRO A 299 33.29 17.45 -13.62
C PRO A 299 33.93 18.05 -14.87
N ASN A 300 34.40 17.21 -15.80
CA ASN A 300 35.07 17.62 -17.03
C ASN A 300 34.14 17.45 -18.24
N PRO A 301 34.23 18.35 -19.25
CA PRO A 301 33.51 18.17 -20.51
C PRO A 301 33.89 16.87 -21.21
N VAL A 302 32.90 16.22 -21.83
CA VAL A 302 33.10 15.03 -22.66
C VAL A 302 33.17 15.46 -24.12
N VAL A 303 34.24 15.06 -24.81
CA VAL A 303 34.45 15.32 -26.23
C VAL A 303 34.14 14.03 -27.00
N ILE A 304 33.20 14.14 -27.93
CA ILE A 304 32.70 13.07 -28.79
C ILE A 304 33.15 13.39 -30.21
N THR A 305 33.73 12.41 -30.91
CA THR A 305 34.21 12.59 -32.29
C THR A 305 33.78 11.43 -33.15
N GLU A 306 33.27 11.73 -34.33
CA GLU A 306 32.96 10.73 -35.35
C GLU A 306 33.44 11.22 -36.71
N THR A 307 33.90 10.30 -37.56
CA THR A 307 34.49 10.64 -38.86
C THR A 307 33.72 9.98 -39.99
N ASN A 308 33.82 10.55 -41.20
CA ASN A 308 33.21 10.00 -42.41
C ASN A 308 31.68 9.83 -42.34
N LEU A 309 30.98 10.79 -41.72
CA LEU A 309 29.52 10.82 -41.71
C LEU A 309 28.97 11.26 -43.06
N ASP A 310 28.05 10.48 -43.62
CA ASP A 310 27.44 10.73 -44.92
C ASP A 310 26.16 11.56 -44.74
N LEU A 311 26.18 12.81 -45.23
CA LEU A 311 25.06 13.74 -45.10
C LEU A 311 23.85 13.26 -45.90
N PHE A 312 22.72 13.05 -45.22
CA PHE A 312 21.43 12.75 -45.84
C PHE A 312 20.62 14.02 -46.10
N SER A 313 20.64 14.97 -45.17
CA SER A 313 20.08 16.30 -45.37
C SER A 313 20.66 17.31 -44.38
N LYS A 314 20.45 18.58 -44.69
CA LYS A 314 20.79 19.73 -43.84
C LYS A 314 19.56 20.61 -43.57
N PRO A 315 19.59 21.49 -42.56
CA PRO A 315 18.52 22.44 -42.30
C PRO A 315 18.22 23.31 -43.53
N LEU A 316 16.94 23.48 -43.88
CA LEU A 316 16.51 24.25 -45.05
C LEU A 316 16.41 25.75 -44.77
N ARG A 317 16.14 26.14 -43.52
CA ARG A 317 15.86 27.52 -43.12
C ARG A 317 17.03 28.22 -42.45
N ASP A 318 18.09 27.49 -42.10
CA ASP A 318 19.24 28.05 -41.40
C ASP A 318 20.28 28.60 -42.39
N THR A 319 20.30 29.92 -42.53
CA THR A 319 21.23 30.63 -43.42
C THR A 319 22.70 30.50 -43.01
N SER A 320 22.98 30.08 -41.78
CA SER A 320 24.37 29.84 -41.32
C SER A 320 24.94 28.51 -41.79
N VAL A 321 24.09 27.59 -42.28
CA VAL A 321 24.54 26.34 -42.90
C VAL A 321 24.89 26.60 -44.36
N PRO A 322 26.10 26.25 -44.83
CA PRO A 322 26.48 26.47 -46.23
C PRO A 322 25.48 25.85 -47.22
N ASN A 323 25.09 26.64 -48.23
CA ASN A 323 24.16 26.18 -49.27
C ASN A 323 24.79 25.17 -50.24
N THR A 324 26.12 25.14 -50.30
CA THR A 324 26.93 24.26 -51.14
C THR A 324 27.00 22.82 -50.62
N TRP A 325 26.63 22.57 -49.36
CA TRP A 325 26.61 21.23 -48.78
C TRP A 325 25.47 20.40 -49.37
N ALA A 326 25.81 19.24 -49.93
CA ALA A 326 24.90 18.37 -50.69
C ALA A 326 24.73 16.98 -50.05
N ILE A 327 23.70 16.26 -50.49
CA ILE A 327 23.47 14.87 -50.07
C ILE A 327 24.69 14.03 -50.49
N TYR A 328 25.15 13.15 -49.60
CA TYR A 328 26.35 12.30 -49.70
C TYR A 328 27.70 13.01 -49.52
N ASP A 329 27.70 14.30 -49.17
CA ASP A 329 28.92 14.94 -48.66
C ASP A 329 29.35 14.28 -47.35
N LYS A 330 30.66 14.15 -47.16
CA LYS A 330 31.27 13.51 -45.99
C LYS A 330 31.71 14.53 -44.96
N PHE A 331 31.42 14.24 -43.70
CA PHE A 331 31.71 15.13 -42.58
C PHE A 331 32.46 14.43 -41.44
N ASN A 332 33.34 15.18 -40.79
CA ASN A 332 33.76 14.92 -39.43
C ASN A 332 32.90 15.72 -38.47
N ILE A 333 32.62 15.17 -37.31
CA ILE A 333 31.90 15.86 -36.24
C ILE A 333 32.73 15.82 -34.96
N GLN A 334 32.74 16.94 -34.26
CA GLN A 334 33.17 17.01 -32.87
C GLN A 334 32.03 17.64 -32.06
N ILE A 335 31.71 17.04 -30.92
CA ILE A 335 30.70 17.53 -29.98
C ILE A 335 31.35 17.60 -28.60
N THR A 336 31.40 18.79 -28.02
CA THR A 336 31.82 18.97 -26.62
C THR A 336 30.60 19.17 -25.74
N LEU A 337 30.36 18.24 -24.82
CA LEU A 337 29.23 18.28 -23.88
C LEU A 337 29.70 18.60 -22.47
N LYS A 338 29.05 19.57 -21.83
CA LYS A 338 29.20 19.89 -20.41
C LYS A 338 28.19 19.11 -19.58
N ASP A 339 28.49 18.94 -18.29
CA ASP A 339 27.59 18.35 -17.29
C ASP A 339 26.94 17.01 -17.73
N THR A 340 27.72 16.12 -18.36
CA THR A 340 27.25 14.79 -18.75
C THR A 340 27.18 13.85 -17.55
N PHE A 341 26.26 12.88 -17.59
CA PHE A 341 26.18 11.86 -16.55
C PHE A 341 27.35 10.89 -16.61
N ILE A 342 27.76 10.40 -15.44
CA ILE A 342 28.73 9.31 -15.31
C ILE A 342 28.19 8.00 -15.91
N THR A 343 29.08 7.03 -16.14
CA THR A 343 28.70 5.68 -16.59
C THR A 343 28.20 4.80 -15.43
N SER A 344 27.57 3.67 -15.74
CA SER A 344 27.13 2.70 -14.72
C SER A 344 28.30 2.17 -13.87
N ASP A 345 29.48 1.94 -14.47
CA ASP A 345 30.66 1.47 -13.74
C ASP A 345 31.19 2.55 -12.78
N GLN A 346 31.17 3.81 -13.21
CA GLN A 346 31.53 4.94 -12.37
C GLN A 346 30.54 5.15 -11.21
N LEU A 347 29.25 4.85 -11.41
CA LEU A 347 28.26 4.85 -10.33
C LEU A 347 28.58 3.79 -9.28
N ASP A 348 29.02 2.60 -9.69
CA ASP A 348 29.41 1.53 -8.76
C ASP A 348 30.63 1.94 -7.92
N GLU A 349 31.62 2.59 -8.54
CA GLU A 349 32.74 3.17 -7.81
C GLU A 349 32.31 4.27 -6.83
N LEU A 350 31.42 5.16 -7.27
CA LEU A 350 30.91 6.26 -6.45
C LEU A 350 30.19 5.73 -5.21
N ILE A 351 29.34 4.71 -5.35
CA ILE A 351 28.65 4.04 -4.24
C ILE A 351 29.65 3.44 -3.24
N ASN A 352 30.72 2.83 -3.74
CA ASN A 352 31.75 2.22 -2.89
C ASN A 352 32.55 3.26 -2.11
N LYS A 353 32.87 4.40 -2.74
CA LYS A 353 33.64 5.52 -2.15
C LYS A 353 32.79 6.38 -1.19
N THR A 354 31.46 6.40 -1.34
CA THR A 354 30.58 7.25 -0.54
C THR A 354 30.47 6.74 0.91
N VAL A 355 30.84 7.61 1.86
CA VAL A 355 30.79 7.33 3.32
C VAL A 355 29.46 7.74 3.94
N ASP A 356 28.88 8.88 3.52
CA ASP A 356 27.59 9.32 4.05
C ASP A 356 26.47 8.32 3.74
N LYS A 357 25.80 7.83 4.78
CA LYS A 357 24.83 6.75 4.67
C LYS A 357 23.58 7.18 3.88
N ASN A 358 23.14 8.44 4.02
CA ASN A 358 21.95 8.91 3.33
C ASN A 358 22.21 9.03 1.84
N THR A 359 23.31 9.70 1.45
CA THR A 359 23.74 9.80 0.06
C THR A 359 24.00 8.42 -0.54
N LYS A 360 24.66 7.53 0.21
CA LYS A 360 24.90 6.15 -0.25
C LYS A 360 23.60 5.40 -0.52
N ASN A 361 22.60 5.52 0.35
CA ASN A 361 21.31 4.89 0.14
C ASN A 361 20.59 5.44 -1.10
N ILE A 362 20.65 6.76 -1.34
CA ILE A 362 20.09 7.39 -2.55
C ILE A 362 20.76 6.81 -3.81
N LEU A 363 22.10 6.73 -3.83
CA LEU A 363 22.85 6.22 -4.98
C LEU A 363 22.57 4.73 -5.24
N VAL A 364 22.48 3.91 -4.19
CA VAL A 364 22.11 2.48 -4.31
C VAL A 364 20.69 2.32 -4.86
N GLU A 365 19.75 3.11 -4.37
CA GLU A 365 18.37 3.11 -4.88
C GLU A 365 18.31 3.59 -6.34
N PHE A 366 19.10 4.60 -6.71
CA PHE A 366 19.20 5.10 -8.09
C PHE A 366 19.77 4.05 -9.04
N ARG A 367 20.80 3.30 -8.61
CA ARG A 367 21.33 2.14 -9.36
C ARG A 367 20.27 1.06 -9.53
N ASN A 368 19.55 0.70 -8.46
CA ASN A 368 18.52 -0.33 -8.51
C ASN A 368 17.37 0.08 -9.44
N PHE A 369 16.92 1.33 -9.35
CA PHE A 369 15.94 1.91 -10.26
C PHE A 369 16.42 1.87 -11.70
N THR A 370 17.66 2.29 -11.98
CA THR A 370 18.28 2.25 -13.30
C THR A 370 18.27 0.83 -13.88
N ASN A 371 18.64 -0.17 -13.09
CA ASN A 371 18.66 -1.57 -13.54
C ASN A 371 17.25 -2.10 -13.83
N GLU A 372 16.27 -1.74 -13.01
CA GLU A 372 14.88 -2.14 -13.20
C GLU A 372 14.27 -1.50 -14.46
N ILE A 373 14.47 -0.20 -14.66
CA ILE A 373 13.89 0.52 -15.80
C ILE A 373 14.55 0.08 -17.12
N ASN A 374 15.86 -0.15 -17.12
CA ASN A 374 16.56 -0.74 -18.26
C ASN A 374 15.97 -2.11 -18.63
N LYS A 375 15.81 -2.99 -17.63
CA LYS A 375 15.23 -4.31 -17.85
C LYS A 375 13.80 -4.22 -18.39
N TYR A 376 13.01 -3.26 -17.92
CA TYR A 376 11.64 -3.05 -18.39
C TYR A 376 11.60 -2.71 -19.89
N PHE A 377 12.50 -1.85 -20.34
CA PHE A 377 12.62 -1.41 -21.74
C PHE A 377 13.65 -2.23 -22.55
N ASN A 378 13.90 -3.48 -22.18
CA ASN A 378 14.81 -4.40 -22.89
C ASN A 378 16.22 -3.83 -23.14
N ASN A 379 16.70 -2.97 -22.24
CA ASN A 379 17.97 -2.25 -22.32
C ASN A 379 18.09 -1.23 -23.48
N ASP A 380 16.96 -0.75 -24.05
CA ASP A 380 16.94 0.32 -25.06
C ASP A 380 16.14 1.54 -24.56
N LEU A 381 16.57 2.10 -23.43
CA LEU A 381 15.97 3.32 -22.88
C LEU A 381 16.08 4.51 -23.84
N GLN A 382 17.18 4.58 -24.60
CA GLN A 382 17.43 5.65 -25.54
C GLN A 382 16.34 5.72 -26.60
N PHE A 383 15.92 4.59 -27.16
CA PHE A 383 14.82 4.54 -28.11
C PHE A 383 13.48 4.92 -27.50
N GLU A 384 13.16 4.36 -26.34
CA GLU A 384 11.84 4.51 -25.70
C GLU A 384 11.61 5.90 -25.10
N LYS A 385 12.70 6.61 -24.74
CA LYS A 385 12.69 7.89 -24.02
C LYS A 385 13.62 8.93 -24.65
N TYR A 386 13.76 8.90 -25.97
CA TYR A 386 14.66 9.78 -26.72
C TYR A 386 14.37 11.27 -26.47
N ASP A 387 13.13 11.64 -26.20
CA ASP A 387 12.66 13.00 -25.95
C ASP A 387 13.19 13.60 -24.64
N LEU A 388 13.60 12.76 -23.68
CA LEU A 388 14.18 13.21 -22.41
C LEU A 388 15.61 13.73 -22.55
N PHE A 389 16.26 13.47 -23.68
CA PHE A 389 17.63 13.92 -23.97
C PHE A 389 17.77 15.44 -24.01
N TYR A 390 16.74 16.15 -24.48
CA TYR A 390 16.87 17.55 -24.91
C TYR A 390 17.21 18.50 -23.77
N ASP A 391 16.52 18.36 -22.65
CA ASP A 391 16.70 19.23 -21.49
C ASP A 391 18.14 19.14 -20.93
N PHE A 392 18.74 17.95 -20.99
CA PHE A 392 20.08 17.67 -20.43
C PHE A 392 21.19 17.62 -21.49
N LEU A 393 20.91 18.14 -22.69
CA LEU A 393 21.92 18.41 -23.70
C LEU A 393 22.53 19.80 -23.47
N PHE A 394 23.69 19.85 -22.80
CA PHE A 394 24.48 21.06 -22.55
C PHE A 394 25.65 21.13 -23.53
N LEU A 395 25.36 21.54 -24.76
CA LEU A 395 26.35 21.70 -25.81
C LEU A 395 27.25 22.93 -25.58
N ASP A 396 28.56 22.74 -25.64
CA ASP A 396 29.52 23.85 -25.71
C ASP A 396 29.68 24.27 -27.18
N SER A 397 28.89 25.24 -27.61
CA SER A 397 28.87 25.71 -29.01
C SER A 397 30.09 26.56 -29.36
N GLY A 398 30.53 26.45 -30.61
CA GLY A 398 31.65 27.21 -31.17
C GLY A 398 32.52 26.32 -32.05
N ILE A 399 33.13 26.89 -33.10
CA ILE A 399 33.92 26.14 -34.09
C ILE A 399 35.08 25.37 -33.43
N GLU A 400 35.64 25.88 -32.34
CA GLU A 400 36.73 25.21 -31.60
C GLU A 400 36.26 24.05 -30.70
N LYS A 401 34.96 23.95 -30.41
CA LYS A 401 34.40 23.03 -29.41
C LYS A 401 33.47 22.00 -30.03
N SER A 402 32.46 22.47 -30.76
CA SER A 402 31.44 21.63 -31.37
C SER A 402 31.18 22.07 -32.81
N TYR A 403 31.58 21.23 -33.76
CA TYR A 403 31.55 21.59 -35.17
C TYR A 403 31.28 20.40 -36.10
N LEU A 404 30.84 20.72 -37.32
CA LEU A 404 30.89 19.85 -38.48
C LEU A 404 31.97 20.37 -39.43
N GLU A 405 32.81 19.48 -39.93
CA GLU A 405 33.86 19.77 -40.90
C GLU A 405 33.66 18.91 -42.14
N LYS A 406 33.53 19.55 -43.31
CA LYS A 406 33.41 18.84 -44.59
C LYS A 406 34.77 18.27 -44.98
N LEU A 407 34.83 16.97 -45.29
CA LEU A 407 36.07 16.27 -45.65
C LEU A 407 36.55 16.57 -47.08
N ASN A 408 35.61 16.82 -48.00
CA ASN A 408 35.90 17.09 -49.41
C ASN A 408 35.33 18.46 -49.82
N PRO A 409 35.83 19.58 -49.28
CA PRO A 409 35.36 20.91 -49.65
C PRO A 409 35.82 21.29 -51.07
N SER A 410 35.04 22.08 -51.78
CA SER A 410 35.48 22.74 -53.02
C SER A 410 36.47 23.88 -52.73
N GLU A 411 37.26 24.30 -53.73
CA GLU A 411 38.16 25.47 -53.59
C GLU A 411 37.40 26.73 -53.16
N GLU A 412 36.20 26.95 -53.72
CA GLU A 412 35.31 28.06 -53.32
C GLU A 412 34.88 27.96 -51.84
N GLU A 413 34.58 26.75 -51.34
CA GLU A 413 34.20 26.55 -49.94
C GLU A 413 35.38 26.81 -48.98
N ILE A 414 36.61 26.56 -49.43
CA ILE A 414 37.83 26.85 -48.68
C ILE A 414 38.06 28.36 -48.62
N GLU A 415 38.00 29.05 -49.76
CA GLU A 415 38.21 30.51 -49.83
C GLU A 415 37.14 31.29 -49.04
N GLU A 416 35.90 30.82 -49.03
CA GLU A 416 34.78 31.47 -48.31
C GLU A 416 34.65 31.05 -46.82
N ASN A 417 35.59 30.25 -46.29
CA ASN A 417 35.55 29.70 -44.93
C ASN A 417 34.26 28.91 -44.61
N LYS A 418 33.73 28.17 -45.59
CA LYS A 418 32.51 27.33 -45.49
C LYS A 418 32.80 25.85 -45.23
N VAL A 419 34.05 25.52 -44.90
CA VAL A 419 34.50 24.16 -44.59
C VAL A 419 33.96 23.68 -43.24
N THR A 420 33.86 24.59 -42.26
CA THR A 420 33.43 24.27 -40.90
C THR A 420 32.15 25.00 -40.53
N TYR A 421 31.31 24.34 -39.74
CA TYR A 421 30.06 24.89 -39.20
C TYR A 421 30.01 24.66 -37.70
N ALA A 422 29.74 25.72 -36.93
CA ALA A 422 29.54 25.62 -35.48
C ALA A 422 28.19 24.97 -35.17
N LEU A 423 28.21 23.82 -34.52
CA LEU A 423 26.99 23.10 -34.16
C LEU A 423 26.18 23.86 -33.11
N LYS A 424 24.87 23.95 -33.35
CA LYS A 424 23.88 24.41 -32.38
C LYS A 424 23.23 23.21 -31.72
N LYS A 425 22.63 23.44 -30.56
CA LYS A 425 21.88 22.41 -29.82
C LYS A 425 20.83 21.71 -30.69
N GLN A 426 20.11 22.47 -31.51
CA GLN A 426 19.06 21.93 -32.39
C GLN A 426 19.61 21.00 -33.48
N ASP A 427 20.83 21.24 -33.95
CA ASP A 427 21.50 20.39 -34.94
C ASP A 427 21.79 19.00 -34.36
N VAL A 428 22.25 18.97 -33.10
CA VAL A 428 22.48 17.72 -32.37
C VAL A 428 21.19 16.96 -32.14
N VAL A 429 20.12 17.67 -31.77
CA VAL A 429 18.79 17.07 -31.61
C VAL A 429 18.30 16.45 -32.92
N SER A 430 18.49 17.12 -34.06
CA SER A 430 17.92 16.64 -35.33
C SER A 430 18.53 15.32 -35.80
N PHE A 431 19.86 15.17 -35.76
CA PHE A 431 20.47 13.89 -36.16
C PHE A 431 20.25 12.82 -35.09
N TYR A 432 20.18 13.20 -33.82
CA TYR A 432 19.85 12.28 -32.73
C TYR A 432 18.44 11.67 -32.92
N GLU A 433 17.41 12.51 -33.12
CA GLU A 433 16.03 12.07 -33.36
C GLU A 433 15.91 11.18 -34.61
N TYR A 434 16.64 11.53 -35.67
CA TYR A 434 16.65 10.75 -36.91
C TYR A 434 17.27 9.36 -36.70
N SER A 435 18.42 9.27 -36.04
CA SER A 435 19.12 8.00 -35.82
C SER A 435 18.43 7.11 -34.76
N VAL A 436 17.77 7.71 -33.77
CA VAL A 436 17.06 6.96 -32.73
C VAL A 436 15.66 6.54 -33.18
N ALA A 437 14.83 7.51 -33.58
CA ALA A 437 13.40 7.30 -33.81
C ALA A 437 12.99 7.38 -35.29
N GLY A 438 13.92 7.66 -36.21
CA GLY A 438 13.62 7.81 -37.63
C GLY A 438 12.81 9.06 -37.97
N ILE A 439 12.76 10.04 -37.05
CA ILE A 439 11.96 11.26 -37.21
C ILE A 439 12.58 12.14 -38.29
N ARG A 440 11.73 12.61 -39.21
CA ARG A 440 12.15 13.33 -40.42
C ARG A 440 11.93 14.85 -40.31
N ASN A 441 12.37 15.43 -39.19
CA ASN A 441 12.33 16.87 -38.98
C ASN A 441 13.35 17.61 -39.89
N ASP A 442 13.15 18.93 -40.05
CA ASP A 442 14.13 19.79 -40.72
C ASP A 442 15.41 19.85 -39.87
N GLY A 443 16.56 19.54 -40.47
CA GLY A 443 17.81 19.44 -39.72
C GLY A 443 18.91 18.62 -40.40
N PHE A 444 20.04 18.52 -39.72
CA PHE A 444 21.11 17.60 -40.09
C PHE A 444 20.65 16.15 -39.86
N ARG A 445 20.88 15.31 -40.88
CA ARG A 445 20.64 13.86 -40.83
C ARG A 445 21.80 13.16 -41.52
N PHE A 446 22.24 12.04 -40.98
CA PHE A 446 23.35 11.25 -41.50
C PHE A 446 22.91 9.79 -41.67
N THR A 447 23.32 9.14 -42.76
CA THR A 447 22.91 7.75 -43.04
C THR A 447 23.66 6.71 -42.19
N ASN A 448 24.83 7.06 -41.68
CA ASN A 448 25.75 6.15 -40.97
C ASN A 448 26.12 6.60 -39.53
N ALA A 449 25.33 7.49 -38.91
CA ALA A 449 25.60 8.01 -37.55
C ALA A 449 25.21 7.06 -36.39
N ASN A 450 25.14 5.75 -36.63
CA ASN A 450 24.71 4.82 -35.58
C ASN A 450 25.70 4.74 -34.41
N ASP A 451 27.01 4.73 -34.66
CA ASP A 451 28.01 4.67 -33.57
C ASP A 451 27.99 5.96 -32.74
N LEU A 452 28.12 7.12 -33.39
CA LEU A 452 27.91 8.44 -32.78
C LEU A 452 26.68 8.49 -31.87
N VAL A 453 25.51 8.10 -32.38
CA VAL A 453 24.25 8.30 -31.65
C VAL A 453 23.97 7.18 -30.64
N ARG A 454 24.07 5.91 -31.04
CA ARG A 454 23.68 4.76 -30.21
C ARG A 454 24.74 4.37 -29.17
N ASN A 455 26.01 4.69 -29.43
CA ASN A 455 27.10 4.35 -28.52
C ASN A 455 27.61 5.58 -27.78
N GLN A 456 27.95 6.67 -28.47
CA GLN A 456 28.63 7.81 -27.85
C GLN A 456 27.66 8.81 -27.18
N LEU A 457 26.46 9.01 -27.75
CA LEU A 457 25.40 9.89 -27.20
C LEU A 457 24.35 9.14 -26.36
N ASN A 458 24.69 7.95 -25.86
CA ASN A 458 23.79 7.13 -25.05
C ASN A 458 24.14 7.21 -23.55
N PHE A 459 23.56 8.18 -22.85
CA PHE A 459 23.76 8.38 -21.41
C PHE A 459 22.66 7.69 -20.60
N ASN A 460 22.82 6.39 -20.35
CA ASN A 460 21.84 5.56 -19.64
C ASN A 460 21.35 6.16 -18.28
N LEU A 461 22.29 6.65 -17.46
CA LEU A 461 21.95 7.24 -16.17
C LEU A 461 21.16 8.56 -16.32
N MET A 462 21.40 9.31 -17.39
CA MET A 462 20.63 10.53 -17.68
C MET A 462 19.17 10.20 -17.97
N TYR A 463 18.90 9.21 -18.83
CA TYR A 463 17.52 8.77 -19.09
C TYR A 463 16.83 8.31 -17.81
N SER A 464 17.53 7.54 -16.97
CA SER A 464 17.00 7.08 -15.68
C SER A 464 16.68 8.27 -14.76
N ALA A 465 17.61 9.22 -14.60
CA ALA A 465 17.37 10.46 -13.85
C ALA A 465 16.15 11.23 -14.37
N ARG A 466 16.01 11.35 -15.69
CA ARG A 466 14.87 12.03 -16.30
C ARG A 466 13.55 11.32 -16.10
N ILE A 467 13.52 10.00 -16.22
CA ILE A 467 12.29 9.22 -16.00
C ILE A 467 11.79 9.41 -14.56
N ILE A 468 12.69 9.35 -13.57
CA ILE A 468 12.27 9.55 -12.17
C ILE A 468 11.83 10.99 -11.90
N GLU A 469 12.44 11.99 -12.54
CA GLU A 469 11.94 13.37 -12.47
C GLU A 469 10.50 13.47 -12.98
N GLU A 470 10.24 12.99 -14.21
CA GLU A 470 8.91 13.08 -14.86
C GLU A 470 7.80 12.50 -13.97
N TYR A 471 8.06 11.38 -13.29
CA TYR A 471 7.12 10.78 -12.34
C TYR A 471 6.66 11.75 -11.25
N PHE A 472 7.54 12.62 -10.75
CA PHE A 472 7.24 13.52 -9.64
C PHE A 472 6.79 14.91 -10.07
N ILE A 473 7.03 15.34 -11.33
CA ILE A 473 6.71 16.69 -11.82
C ILE A 473 5.23 17.04 -11.57
N LYS A 474 4.30 16.23 -12.08
CA LYS A 474 2.86 16.50 -11.96
C LYS A 474 2.44 16.65 -10.50
N TYR A 475 2.85 15.71 -9.65
CA TYR A 475 2.36 15.62 -8.27
C TYR A 475 2.98 16.66 -7.35
N SER A 476 4.27 16.99 -7.53
CA SER A 476 4.93 18.06 -6.78
C SER A 476 4.35 19.43 -7.15
N SER A 477 4.17 19.70 -8.45
CA SER A 477 3.53 20.92 -8.95
C SER A 477 2.10 21.06 -8.42
N ASN A 478 1.28 20.01 -8.53
CA ASN A 478 -0.09 20.01 -8.02
C ASN A 478 -0.12 20.30 -6.53
N TYR A 479 0.75 19.65 -5.74
CA TYR A 479 0.83 19.90 -4.31
C TYR A 479 1.19 21.36 -3.99
N ILE A 480 2.18 21.95 -4.69
CA ILE A 480 2.58 23.35 -4.51
C ILE A 480 1.39 24.29 -4.80
N ILE A 481 0.71 24.10 -5.94
CA ILE A 481 -0.43 24.94 -6.32
C ILE A 481 -1.58 24.80 -5.31
N MET A 482 -1.93 23.57 -4.92
CA MET A 482 -3.06 23.29 -4.03
C MET A 482 -2.81 23.70 -2.57
N SER A 483 -1.55 23.73 -2.13
CA SER A 483 -1.17 24.15 -0.78
C SER A 483 -0.96 25.66 -0.63
N SER A 484 -0.72 26.37 -1.74
CA SER A 484 -0.51 27.82 -1.77
C SER A 484 -1.76 28.64 -2.13
N ASN A 485 -2.79 28.01 -2.71
CA ASN A 485 -4.01 28.69 -3.14
C ASN A 485 -5.23 28.29 -2.30
N ALA A 486 -6.16 29.23 -2.14
CA ALA A 486 -7.41 28.99 -1.41
C ALA A 486 -8.44 28.28 -2.29
N VAL A 487 -9.23 27.38 -1.70
CA VAL A 487 -10.34 26.70 -2.36
C VAL A 487 -11.57 27.61 -2.44
N SER A 488 -12.16 27.72 -3.63
CA SER A 488 -13.45 28.39 -3.81
C SER A 488 -14.59 27.50 -3.33
N LYS A 489 -15.29 27.91 -2.26
CA LYS A 489 -16.43 27.16 -1.71
C LYS A 489 -17.74 27.36 -2.48
N THR A 490 -17.81 28.39 -3.32
CA THR A 490 -19.01 28.77 -4.08
C THR A 490 -19.00 28.28 -5.52
N SER A 491 -17.86 27.76 -6.00
CA SER A 491 -17.67 27.29 -7.38
C SER A 491 -17.21 25.84 -7.40
N GLY A 492 -17.42 25.15 -8.52
CA GLY A 492 -17.12 23.71 -8.66
C GLY A 492 -17.99 22.82 -7.76
N ASP A 493 -17.49 21.62 -7.46
CA ASP A 493 -18.25 20.56 -6.78
C ASP A 493 -18.02 20.52 -5.25
N TRP A 494 -17.39 21.55 -4.68
CA TRP A 494 -16.99 21.56 -3.26
C TRP A 494 -18.17 21.34 -2.30
N ASN A 495 -19.33 21.92 -2.58
CA ASN A 495 -20.54 21.74 -1.77
C ASN A 495 -21.10 20.31 -1.88
N SER A 496 -21.04 19.70 -3.07
CA SER A 496 -21.44 18.31 -3.29
C SER A 496 -20.53 17.35 -2.54
N TYR A 497 -19.21 17.58 -2.64
CA TYR A 497 -18.18 16.85 -1.90
C TYR A 497 -18.41 16.89 -0.38
N THR A 498 -18.52 18.09 0.20
CA THR A 498 -18.68 18.25 1.66
C THR A 498 -19.97 17.62 2.18
N LYS A 499 -21.08 17.74 1.44
CA LYS A 499 -22.35 17.07 1.77
C LYS A 499 -22.23 15.54 1.71
N GLY A 500 -21.62 15.00 0.66
CA GLY A 500 -21.39 13.56 0.50
C GLY A 500 -20.56 12.98 1.65
N ARG A 501 -19.44 13.64 1.98
CA ARG A 501 -18.58 13.25 3.11
C ARG A 501 -19.27 13.38 4.46
N SER A 502 -20.08 14.42 4.68
CA SER A 502 -20.86 14.54 5.93
C SER A 502 -21.89 13.42 6.08
N MET A 503 -22.61 13.09 5.01
CA MET A 503 -23.58 11.98 5.01
C MET A 503 -22.89 10.66 5.30
N MET A 504 -21.73 10.40 4.68
CA MET A 504 -20.98 9.17 4.92
C MET A 504 -20.42 9.07 6.34
N ARG A 505 -19.96 10.17 6.93
CA ARG A 505 -19.57 10.20 8.34
C ARG A 505 -20.75 9.82 9.24
N GLY A 506 -21.94 10.35 8.98
CA GLY A 506 -23.18 9.95 9.66
C GLY A 506 -23.44 8.43 9.58
N LEU A 507 -23.40 7.85 8.37
CA LEU A 507 -23.60 6.42 8.15
C LEU A 507 -22.51 5.56 8.81
N SER A 508 -21.27 6.04 8.83
CA SER A 508 -20.12 5.30 9.38
C SER A 508 -20.26 5.02 10.88
N TYR A 509 -20.89 5.91 11.66
CA TYR A 509 -21.15 5.67 13.09
C TYR A 509 -22.04 4.45 13.37
N PHE A 510 -22.96 4.14 12.46
CA PHE A 510 -23.83 2.95 12.58
C PHE A 510 -23.17 1.69 12.00
N ASN A 511 -22.14 1.84 11.18
CA ASN A 511 -21.45 0.76 10.50
C ASN A 511 -20.27 0.23 11.32
N LEU A 512 -20.57 -0.34 12.49
CA LEU A 512 -19.56 -0.87 13.40
C LEU A 512 -18.72 -2.01 12.79
N TYR A 513 -19.26 -2.73 11.80
CA TYR A 513 -18.53 -3.74 11.04
C TYR A 513 -17.41 -3.11 10.21
N SER A 514 -17.71 -2.07 9.43
CA SER A 514 -16.67 -1.33 8.69
C SER A 514 -15.65 -0.74 9.65
N GLY A 515 -16.09 -0.20 10.79
CA GLY A 515 -15.22 0.32 11.84
C GLY A 515 -14.20 -0.68 12.37
N LEU A 516 -14.59 -1.94 12.63
CA LEU A 516 -13.68 -3.01 13.03
C LEU A 516 -12.61 -3.28 11.96
N TRP A 517 -13.05 -3.35 10.69
CA TRP A 517 -12.17 -3.58 9.55
C TRP A 517 -11.22 -2.42 9.29
N MET A 518 -11.63 -1.17 9.53
CA MET A 518 -10.76 0.01 9.43
C MET A 518 -9.58 -0.05 10.41
N VAL A 519 -9.76 -0.66 11.59
CA VAL A 519 -8.65 -0.84 12.55
C VAL A 519 -7.65 -1.85 12.00
N TYR A 520 -8.14 -2.95 11.44
CA TYR A 520 -7.33 -3.97 10.79
C TYR A 520 -6.53 -3.39 9.61
N THR A 521 -7.21 -2.77 8.64
CA THR A 521 -6.57 -2.26 7.42
C THR A 521 -5.57 -1.15 7.71
N LYS A 522 -5.86 -0.27 8.68
CA LYS A 522 -4.92 0.77 9.13
C LYS A 522 -3.61 0.18 9.65
N ASN A 523 -3.68 -0.88 10.44
CA ASN A 523 -2.51 -1.46 11.11
C ASN A 523 -1.80 -2.52 10.25
N LEU A 524 -2.47 -3.09 9.25
CA LEU A 524 -1.83 -3.90 8.21
C LEU A 524 -0.88 -3.06 7.35
N GLY A 525 -1.35 -1.89 6.92
CA GLY A 525 -0.68 -1.04 5.94
C GLY A 525 -0.66 -1.64 4.53
N PHE A 526 0.09 -1.00 3.64
CA PHE A 526 0.30 -1.46 2.27
C PHE A 526 1.68 -2.10 2.10
N TYR A 527 1.84 -2.86 1.01
CA TYR A 527 3.13 -3.28 0.53
C TYR A 527 3.80 -2.11 -0.18
N ASN A 528 4.65 -1.39 0.55
CA ASN A 528 5.24 -0.12 0.09
C ASN A 528 6.08 -0.27 -1.19
N ASN A 529 6.70 -1.43 -1.42
CA ASN A 529 7.52 -1.67 -2.61
C ASN A 529 6.71 -1.76 -3.92
N ASP A 530 5.40 -1.96 -3.84
CA ASP A 530 4.51 -1.95 -5.00
C ASP A 530 3.84 -0.58 -5.21
N ILE A 531 4.01 0.35 -4.26
CA ILE A 531 3.61 1.75 -4.44
C ILE A 531 4.68 2.39 -5.32
N TRP A 532 4.43 2.41 -6.61
CA TRP A 532 5.33 2.96 -7.61
C TRP A 532 4.60 3.45 -8.85
N PHE A 533 5.30 4.23 -9.67
CA PHE A 533 4.81 4.74 -10.93
C PHE A 533 4.79 3.65 -12.00
N SER A 534 3.86 3.77 -12.95
CA SER A 534 3.87 2.91 -14.13
C SER A 534 5.04 3.28 -15.06
N PRO A 535 5.90 2.32 -15.45
CA PRO A 535 7.04 2.61 -16.34
C PRO A 535 6.68 3.34 -17.64
N ASN A 536 5.51 3.03 -18.21
CA ASN A 536 5.03 3.61 -19.47
C ASN A 536 4.28 4.94 -19.31
N SER A 537 3.88 5.31 -18.09
CA SER A 537 3.11 6.53 -17.87
C SER A 537 3.99 7.61 -17.26
N PHE A 538 3.94 8.81 -17.82
CA PHE A 538 4.67 9.96 -17.28
C PHE A 538 4.12 10.45 -15.93
N SER A 539 2.90 10.09 -15.54
CA SER A 539 2.25 10.71 -14.38
C SER A 539 1.15 9.88 -13.73
N LYS A 540 1.24 8.55 -13.80
CA LYS A 540 0.29 7.65 -13.13
C LYS A 540 0.97 6.83 -12.04
N ILE A 541 0.60 7.12 -10.80
CA ILE A 541 0.93 6.32 -9.62
C ILE A 541 -0.30 5.58 -9.10
N TYR A 542 -0.08 4.38 -8.59
CA TYR A 542 -1.12 3.53 -8.02
C TYR A 542 -0.97 3.51 -6.48
N LEU A 543 -1.66 4.43 -5.80
CA LEU A 543 -1.59 4.57 -4.34
C LEU A 543 -2.61 3.69 -3.61
N GLU A 544 -3.76 3.40 -4.25
CA GLU A 544 -4.90 2.74 -3.60
C GLU A 544 -5.24 1.34 -4.15
N ASP A 545 -4.47 0.82 -5.11
CA ASP A 545 -4.79 -0.44 -5.81
C ASP A 545 -4.80 -1.68 -4.89
N GLN A 546 -4.20 -1.57 -3.71
CA GLN A 546 -4.15 -2.62 -2.70
C GLN A 546 -5.44 -2.69 -1.85
N LYS A 547 -6.35 -1.72 -2.00
CA LYS A 547 -7.60 -1.66 -1.23
C LYS A 547 -8.61 -2.69 -1.76
N ASN A 548 -9.08 -3.55 -0.87
CA ASN A 548 -10.18 -4.48 -1.14
C ASN A 548 -11.54 -3.77 -1.04
N LEU A 549 -12.40 -3.92 -2.05
CA LEU A 549 -13.71 -3.26 -2.11
C LEU A 549 -14.62 -3.50 -0.89
N PHE A 550 -14.51 -4.67 -0.24
CA PHE A 550 -15.39 -5.12 0.85
C PHE A 550 -14.87 -4.75 2.24
N LEU A 551 -13.61 -4.34 2.38
CA LEU A 551 -13.05 -3.91 3.67
C LEU A 551 -13.15 -2.40 3.86
N GLY A 552 -13.42 -1.96 5.08
CA GLY A 552 -13.30 -0.55 5.45
C GLY A 552 -11.84 -0.10 5.51
N TYR A 553 -11.53 1.05 4.93
CA TYR A 553 -10.23 1.73 5.06
C TYR A 553 -10.42 3.09 5.73
N PRO A 554 -9.42 3.60 6.48
CA PRO A 554 -9.39 5.01 6.86
C PRO A 554 -9.40 5.88 5.60
N GLU A 555 -10.46 6.66 5.45
CA GLU A 555 -10.63 7.62 4.36
C GLU A 555 -10.65 9.02 4.95
N TYR A 556 -9.78 9.89 4.45
CA TYR A 556 -9.69 11.26 4.95
C TYR A 556 -10.55 12.23 4.14
N ASP A 557 -11.01 13.26 4.82
CA ASP A 557 -11.71 14.39 4.23
C ASP A 557 -10.72 15.55 4.08
N ILE A 558 -10.84 16.30 2.99
CA ILE A 558 -10.03 17.50 2.74
C ILE A 558 -10.40 18.54 3.79
N LYS A 559 -9.41 18.90 4.61
CA LYS A 559 -9.52 19.91 5.66
C LYS A 559 -8.95 21.22 5.15
N LEU A 560 -9.71 22.30 5.33
CA LEU A 560 -9.27 23.64 4.96
C LEU A 560 -8.83 24.42 6.20
N THR A 561 -7.81 25.27 6.04
CA THR A 561 -7.38 26.27 7.01
C THR A 561 -8.42 27.38 7.18
N SER A 562 -8.18 28.30 8.12
CA SER A 562 -8.96 29.54 8.26
C SER A 562 -8.94 30.42 7.00
N THR A 563 -7.89 30.32 6.18
CA THR A 563 -7.75 31.02 4.90
C THR A 563 -8.27 30.22 3.70
N ASN A 564 -9.00 29.12 3.95
CA ASN A 564 -9.52 28.20 2.92
C ASN A 564 -8.46 27.48 2.07
N MET A 565 -7.19 27.46 2.48
CA MET A 565 -6.17 26.62 1.83
C MET A 565 -6.28 25.20 2.35
N ILE A 566 -5.89 24.20 1.56
CA ILE A 566 -5.90 22.81 2.04
C ILE A 566 -4.80 22.64 3.09
N GLU A 567 -5.14 22.06 4.23
CA GLU A 567 -4.18 21.84 5.31
C GLU A 567 -3.13 20.79 4.91
N LYS A 568 -1.86 21.08 5.20
CA LYS A 568 -0.75 20.16 4.96
C LYS A 568 -0.94 18.77 5.55
N ASN A 569 -1.58 18.67 6.71
CA ASN A 569 -1.85 17.41 7.42
C ASN A 569 -3.28 16.88 7.16
N THR A 570 -3.92 17.25 6.06
CA THR A 570 -5.30 16.84 5.72
C THR A 570 -5.48 15.33 5.67
N THR A 571 -4.44 14.57 5.32
CA THR A 571 -4.43 13.10 5.29
C THR A 571 -4.71 12.45 6.65
N SER A 572 -4.48 13.20 7.74
CA SER A 572 -4.76 12.75 9.11
C SER A 572 -6.21 12.97 9.55
N ASN A 573 -7.00 13.67 8.72
CA ASN A 573 -8.39 14.07 8.97
C ASN A 573 -9.38 12.96 8.60
N TYR A 574 -9.38 11.89 9.37
CA TYR A 574 -10.33 10.78 9.26
C TYR A 574 -10.82 10.35 10.65
N ILE A 575 -11.97 9.67 10.70
CA ILE A 575 -12.50 9.10 11.94
C ILE A 575 -11.51 8.07 12.48
N LYS A 576 -11.00 8.30 13.68
CA LYS A 576 -9.98 7.42 14.28
C LYS A 576 -10.58 6.02 14.52
N PRO A 577 -9.99 4.95 13.95
CA PRO A 577 -10.59 3.61 14.02
C PRO A 577 -10.79 3.07 15.44
N TRP A 578 -9.97 3.51 16.41
CA TRP A 578 -10.06 3.05 17.80
C TRP A 578 -11.39 3.44 18.48
N TYR A 579 -12.09 4.48 18.01
CA TYR A 579 -13.43 4.81 18.52
C TYR A 579 -14.41 3.65 18.34
N TYR A 580 -14.33 2.93 17.21
CA TYR A 580 -15.19 1.78 16.96
C TYR A 580 -14.88 0.62 17.90
N LEU A 581 -13.62 0.39 18.25
CA LEU A 581 -13.26 -0.64 19.24
C LEU A 581 -13.87 -0.34 20.60
N VAL A 582 -13.82 0.91 21.06
CA VAL A 582 -14.40 1.31 22.35
C VAL A 582 -15.92 1.06 22.38
N ILE A 583 -16.63 1.42 21.31
CA ILE A 583 -18.07 1.18 21.18
C ILE A 583 -18.36 -0.33 21.18
N LEU A 584 -17.60 -1.12 20.42
CA LEU A 584 -17.75 -2.59 20.36
C LEU A 584 -17.47 -3.25 21.70
N PHE A 585 -16.48 -2.79 22.46
CA PHE A 585 -16.23 -3.27 23.83
C PHE A 585 -17.40 -2.95 24.77
N GLY A 586 -17.99 -1.76 24.67
CA GLY A 586 -19.19 -1.38 25.41
C GLY A 586 -20.36 -2.32 25.11
N ILE A 587 -20.69 -2.52 23.82
CA ILE A 587 -21.74 -3.43 23.37
C ILE A 587 -21.46 -4.86 23.86
N SER A 588 -20.23 -5.33 23.66
CA SER A 588 -19.78 -6.68 24.04
C SER A 588 -19.94 -6.94 25.54
N THR A 589 -19.58 -5.96 26.38
CA THR A 589 -19.71 -6.06 27.84
C THR A 589 -21.18 -6.09 28.27
N PHE A 590 -22.02 -5.28 27.63
CA PHE A 590 -23.46 -5.27 27.86
C PHE A 590 -24.11 -6.60 27.43
N SER A 591 -23.79 -7.10 26.24
CA SER A 591 -24.25 -8.39 25.71
C SER A 591 -23.87 -9.55 26.65
N PHE A 592 -22.61 -9.60 27.10
CA PHE A 592 -22.15 -10.61 28.05
C PHE A 592 -22.93 -10.54 29.37
N SER A 593 -23.12 -9.33 29.91
CA SER A 593 -23.81 -9.12 31.19
C SER A 593 -25.27 -9.59 31.13
N ILE A 594 -25.98 -9.29 30.04
CA ILE A 594 -27.35 -9.75 29.84
C ILE A 594 -27.42 -11.26 29.67
N ALA A 595 -26.54 -11.84 28.85
CA ALA A 595 -26.50 -13.30 28.65
C ALA A 595 -26.29 -14.02 29.99
N LEU A 596 -25.34 -13.56 30.79
CA LEU A 596 -25.05 -14.13 32.12
C LEU A 596 -26.24 -13.97 33.08
N TYR A 597 -26.88 -12.79 33.09
CA TYR A 597 -28.04 -12.53 33.95
C TYR A 597 -29.22 -13.43 33.59
N LYS A 598 -29.55 -13.53 32.30
CA LYS A 598 -30.63 -14.40 31.80
C LYS A 598 -30.33 -15.87 32.08
N PHE A 599 -29.09 -16.31 31.86
CA PHE A 599 -28.66 -17.67 32.19
C PHE A 599 -28.84 -18.00 33.67
N ARG A 600 -28.53 -17.06 34.57
CA ARG A 600 -28.74 -17.26 36.02
C ARG A 600 -30.22 -17.45 36.38
N LYS A 601 -31.10 -16.69 35.73
CA LYS A 601 -32.54 -16.65 35.98
C LYS A 601 -33.36 -17.69 35.22
N PHE A 602 -32.75 -18.47 34.33
CA PHE A 602 -33.45 -19.53 33.62
C PHE A 602 -33.92 -20.59 34.64
N ASP A 603 -35.23 -20.84 34.70
CA ASP A 603 -35.83 -21.92 35.49
C ASP A 603 -35.76 -23.22 34.67
N PHE A 604 -35.41 -24.33 35.33
CA PHE A 604 -35.20 -25.66 34.71
C PHE A 604 -36.43 -26.54 34.83
#